data_AF-A0A6J4EE21-F1
#
_entry.id   AF-A0A6J4EE21-F1
#
_cell.length_a   1.000
_cell.length_b   1.000
_cell.length_c   1.000
_cell.angle_alpha   90.00
_cell.angle_beta   90.00
_cell.angle_gamma   90.00
#
_symmetry.space_group_name_H-M   'P 1'
#
loop_
_entity.id
_entity.type
_entity.pdbx_description
1 polymer ?
#
loop_
_entity_poly.entity_id
_entity_poly.type
_entity_poly.pdbx_seq_one_letter_code
_entity_poly.pdbx_strand_id
1 'polypeptide(L)' 'MAPPDAHPEDSQQWSLESLNKAYQQGYMAGLTGQTIDQQPYPAEVLAAAWEAGWDDGHDQYELQRPSRIA' A
#
# COMPACT_ATOMS: atom_id res chain seq x y z
N MET A 1 17.66 14.50 31.07
CA MET A 1 18.07 14.24 29.67
C MET A 1 16.80 13.77 28.94
N ALA A 2 16.09 14.67 28.28
CA ALA A 2 15.00 14.29 27.39
C ALA A 2 15.61 13.86 26.05
N PRO A 3 15.10 12.82 25.35
CA PRO A 3 15.65 12.45 24.06
C PRO A 3 15.35 13.60 23.08
N PRO A 4 16.36 14.05 22.31
CA PRO A 4 16.13 14.96 21.21
C PRO A 4 15.53 14.17 20.03
N ASP A 5 14.76 14.88 19.20
CA ASP A 5 14.45 14.51 17.81
C ASP A 5 13.36 13.45 17.57
N ALA A 6 12.11 13.85 17.77
CA ALA A 6 11.08 13.52 16.79
C ALA A 6 10.87 14.77 15.92
N HIS A 7 11.61 14.87 14.81
CA HIS A 7 11.38 15.91 13.82
C HIS A 7 9.93 15.78 13.30
N PRO A 8 9.11 16.84 13.36
CA PRO A 8 7.73 16.78 12.88
C PRO A 8 7.62 16.50 11.37
N GLU A 9 8.71 16.68 10.62
CA GLU A 9 8.78 16.45 9.17
C GLU A 9 8.81 14.94 8.80
N ASP A 10 9.49 14.09 9.59
CA ASP A 10 9.45 12.62 9.40
C ASP A 10 8.07 12.04 9.74
N SER A 11 7.41 12.63 10.74
CA SER A 11 6.05 12.24 11.15
C SER A 11 5.01 12.50 10.06
N GLN A 12 5.30 13.43 9.15
CA GLN A 12 4.37 13.81 8.08
C GLN A 12 4.46 12.89 6.86
N GLN A 13 5.65 12.35 6.58
CA GLN A 13 5.84 11.36 5.52
C GLN A 13 5.15 10.02 5.86
N TRP A 14 5.15 9.60 7.13
CA TRP A 14 4.48 8.38 7.59
C TRP A 14 3.26 8.64 8.45
N SER A 15 2.62 9.80 8.27
CA SER A 15 1.35 10.07 8.92
C SER A 15 0.36 8.94 8.61
N LEU A 16 -0.49 8.61 9.59
CA LEU A 16 -1.52 7.59 9.43
C LEU A 16 -2.40 7.85 8.19
N GLU A 17 -2.63 9.11 7.84
CA GLU A 17 -3.30 9.49 6.60
C GLU A 17 -2.51 9.08 5.34
N SER A 18 -1.19 9.30 5.31
CA SER A 18 -0.31 8.92 4.19
C SER A 18 -0.25 7.41 4.03
N LEU A 19 -0.17 6.67 5.14
CA LEU A 19 -0.20 5.20 5.14
C LEU A 19 -1.55 4.66 4.65
N ASN A 20 -2.67 5.21 5.14
CA ASN A 20 -4.00 4.82 4.66
C ASN A 20 -4.19 5.12 3.17
N LYS A 21 -3.68 6.26 2.69
CA LYS A 21 -3.71 6.60 1.26
C LYS A 21 -2.90 5.59 0.45
N ALA A 22 -1.70 5.23 0.89
CA ALA A 22 -0.86 4.24 0.23
C ALA A 22 -1.57 2.89 0.15
N TYR A 23 -2.11 2.40 1.27
CA TYR A 23 -2.89 1.17 1.32
C TYR A 23 -4.09 1.20 0.36
N GLN A 24 -4.90 2.26 0.38
CA GLN A 24 -6.07 2.38 -0.50
C GLN A 24 -5.69 2.40 -1.98
N GLN A 25 -4.58 3.05 -2.34
CA GLN A 25 -4.07 3.05 -3.71
C GLN A 25 -3.62 1.64 -4.13
N GLY A 26 -2.91 0.93 -3.24
CA GLY A 26 -2.51 -0.45 -3.46
C GLY A 26 -3.70 -1.36 -3.70
N TYR A 27 -4.70 -1.28 -2.82
CA TYR A 27 -5.94 -2.04 -2.92
C TYR A 27 -6.65 -1.87 -4.25
N MET A 28 -6.77 -0.63 -4.73
CA MET A 28 -7.36 -0.37 -6.05
C MET A 28 -6.51 -0.92 -7.20
N ALA A 29 -5.17 -0.87 -7.08
CA ALA A 29 -4.27 -1.45 -8.07
C ALA A 29 -4.40 -2.98 -8.12
N GLY A 30 -4.43 -3.65 -6.98
CA GLY A 30 -4.65 -5.10 -6.87
C GLY A 30 -6.00 -5.54 -7.44
N LEU A 31 -7.07 -4.82 -7.09
CA LEU A 31 -8.43 -5.08 -7.59
C LEU A 31 -8.57 -4.97 -9.12
N THR A 32 -7.69 -4.20 -9.76
CA THR A 32 -7.72 -3.99 -11.22
C THR A 32 -6.72 -4.88 -11.96
N GLY A 33 -6.00 -5.75 -11.25
CA GLY A 33 -4.98 -6.63 -11.83
C GLY A 33 -3.72 -5.90 -12.30
N GLN A 34 -3.45 -4.70 -11.76
CA GLN A 34 -2.17 -4.02 -11.99
C GLN A 34 -1.04 -4.78 -11.29
N THR A 35 0.19 -4.62 -11.76
CA THR A 35 1.36 -5.31 -11.18
C THR A 35 1.84 -4.62 -9.92
N ILE A 36 2.33 -5.38 -8.95
CA ILE A 36 2.87 -4.86 -7.69
C ILE A 36 4.06 -3.89 -7.89
N ASP A 37 4.85 -4.04 -8.97
CA ASP A 37 6.00 -3.17 -9.27
C ASP A 37 5.62 -1.71 -9.62
N GLN A 38 4.33 -1.37 -9.73
CA GLN A 38 3.85 -0.02 -10.08
C GLN A 38 3.66 0.92 -8.89
N GLN A 39 4.12 0.52 -7.71
CA GLN A 39 4.13 1.35 -6.50
C GLN A 39 4.82 2.71 -6.73
N PRO A 40 4.18 3.85 -6.41
CA PRO A 40 4.75 5.18 -6.62
C PRO A 40 5.60 5.70 -5.44
N TYR A 41 5.65 4.96 -4.34
CA TYR A 41 6.22 5.45 -3.08
C TYR A 41 7.71 5.14 -2.95
N PRO A 42 8.58 6.15 -2.77
CA PRO A 42 10.01 5.93 -2.54
C PRO A 42 10.33 5.57 -1.08
N ALA A 43 9.44 5.90 -0.13
CA ALA A 43 9.64 5.59 1.28
C ALA A 43 9.19 4.15 1.56
N GLU A 44 10.07 3.33 2.14
CA GLU A 44 9.82 1.89 2.39
C GLU A 44 8.57 1.63 3.25
N VAL A 45 8.22 2.52 4.18
CA VAL A 45 7.03 2.35 5.02
C VAL A 45 5.74 2.58 4.22
N LEU A 46 5.72 3.57 3.33
CA LEU A 46 4.59 3.82 2.43
C LEU A 46 4.51 2.75 1.35
N ALA A 47 5.66 2.27 0.87
CA ALA A 47 5.78 1.13 -0.02
C ALA A 47 5.08 -0.10 0.58
N ALA A 48 5.48 -0.50 1.77
CA ALA A 48 4.91 -1.65 2.47
C ALA A 48 3.39 -1.49 2.70
N ALA A 49 2.91 -0.28 3.03
CA ALA A 49 1.47 -0.04 3.17
C ALA A 49 0.72 -0.21 1.84
N TRP A 50 1.29 0.27 0.73
CA TRP A 50 0.74 0.09 -0.61
C TRP A 50 0.75 -1.38 -1.03
N GLU A 51 1.85 -2.09 -0.82
CA GLU A 51 1.99 -3.52 -1.15
C GLU A 51 0.97 -4.36 -0.37
N ALA A 52 0.78 -4.09 0.92
CA ALA A 52 -0.24 -4.76 1.73
C ALA A 52 -1.66 -4.53 1.17
N GLY A 53 -1.97 -3.30 0.74
CA GLY A 53 -3.23 -3.01 0.08
C GLY A 53 -3.37 -3.76 -1.23
N TRP A 54 -2.30 -3.79 -2.04
CA TRP A 54 -2.28 -4.50 -3.32
C TRP A 54 -2.56 -5.99 -3.15
N ASP A 55 -1.95 -6.65 -2.17
CA ASP A 55 -2.14 -8.07 -1.87
C ASP A 55 -3.63 -8.35 -1.55
N ASP A 56 -4.21 -7.57 -0.63
CA ASP A 56 -5.64 -7.66 -0.27
C ASP A 56 -6.57 -7.44 -1.49
N GLY A 57 -6.21 -6.49 -2.37
CA GLY A 57 -6.98 -6.20 -3.59
C GLY A 57 -6.82 -7.28 -4.66
N HIS A 58 -5.63 -7.85 -4.79
CA HIS A 58 -5.32 -8.90 -5.73
C HIS A 58 -6.00 -10.21 -5.36
N ASP A 59 -6.04 -10.55 -4.07
CA ASP A 59 -6.83 -11.69 -3.56
C ASP A 59 -8.31 -11.56 -3.95
N GLN A 60 -8.88 -10.36 -3.83
CA GLN A 60 -10.26 -10.09 -4.25
C GLN A 60 -10.44 -10.20 -5.76
N TYR A 61 -9.46 -9.74 -6.54
CA TYR A 61 -9.45 -9.90 -7.99
C TYR A 61 -9.42 -11.39 -8.38
N GLU A 62 -8.57 -12.19 -7.74
CA GLU A 62 -8.47 -13.64 -7.99
C GLU A 62 -9.72 -14.41 -7.56
N LEU A 63 -10.35 -14.03 -6.45
CA LEU A 63 -11.64 -14.60 -6.03
C LEU A 63 -12.78 -14.31 -7.02
N GLN A 64 -12.76 -13.14 -7.67
CA GLN A 64 -13.76 -12.75 -8.65
C GLN A 64 -13.49 -13.31 -10.05
N ARG A 65 -12.27 -13.78 -10.33
CA ARG A 65 -11.95 -14.42 -11.60
C ARG A 65 -12.67 -15.76 -11.67
N PRO A 66 -13.60 -15.94 -12.61
CA PRO A 66 -14.26 -17.23 -12.76
C PRO A 66 -13.19 -18.27 -13.11
N SER A 67 -13.14 -19.34 -12.33
CA SER A 67 -12.31 -20.51 -12.61
C SER A 67 -12.54 -20.92 -14.05
N ARG A 68 -11.54 -20.74 -14.90
CA ARG A 68 -11.60 -21.15 -16.30
C ARG A 68 -11.42 -22.66 -16.31
N ILE A 69 -12.49 -23.38 -15.98
CA ILE A 69 -12.57 -24.83 -16.09
C ILE A 69 -12.46 -25.12 -17.58
N ALA A 70 -11.32 -25.71 -17.97
CA ALA A 70 -11.06 -26.26 -19.30
C ALA A 70 -11.63 -27.67 -19.40
#